data_AF-A0A0X3Y9R0-F1
#
_entry.id   AF-A0A0X3Y9R0-F1
#
_cell.length_a   1.000
_cell.length_b   1.000
_cell.length_c   1.000
_cell.angle_alpha   90.00
_cell.angle_beta   90.00
_cell.angle_gamma   90.00
#
_symmetry.space_group_name_H-M   'P 1'
#
loop_
_entity.id
_entity.type
_entity.pdbx_description
1 polymer ?
#
loop_
_entity_poly.entity_id
_entity_poly.type
_entity_poly.pdbx_seq_one_letter_code
_entity_poly.pdbx_strand_id
1 'polypeptide(L)'
;MNWARIAKYTLIYFIFSAASGVPLGYVMGRYDSGGEVIPSWVYWRFIFLSMLVEATVIYFLVKNQEKFAFIHALIVVLLSSLIASCILFLLAGEALLGSWQIDFITMFIALFLGVALGKQQKIQALQMHN
;
A
#
# COMPACT_ATOMS: atom_id res chain seq x y z
N MET A 1 -7.56 -20.63 3.95
CA MET A 1 -6.94 -19.30 4.14
C MET A 1 -5.47 -19.54 4.51
N ASN A 2 -4.50 -19.01 3.78
CA ASN A 2 -3.08 -19.22 4.11
C ASN A 2 -2.56 -18.04 4.96
N TRP A 3 -2.62 -18.18 6.29
CA TRP A 3 -2.26 -17.12 7.23
C TRP A 3 -0.78 -16.73 7.20
N ALA A 4 0.12 -17.70 7.00
CA ALA A 4 1.56 -17.42 6.89
C ALA A 4 1.86 -16.50 5.70
N ARG A 5 1.16 -16.72 4.58
CA ARG A 5 1.26 -15.86 3.40
C ARG A 5 0.66 -14.49 3.65
N ILE A 6 -0.52 -14.42 4.27
CA ILE A 6 -1.14 -13.13 4.65
C ILE A 6 -0.17 -12.32 5.50
N ALA A 7 0.36 -12.90 6.58
CA ALA A 7 1.29 -12.21 7.48
C ALA A 7 2.55 -11.71 6.74
N LYS A 8 3.15 -12.56 5.88
CA LYS A 8 4.30 -12.16 5.04
C LYS A 8 3.97 -10.94 4.16
N TYR A 9 2.86 -10.99 3.43
CA TYR A 9 2.50 -9.91 2.51
C TYR A 9 1.97 -8.68 3.24
N THR A 10 1.36 -8.80 4.42
CA THR A 10 1.03 -7.67 5.31
C THR A 10 2.30 -6.92 5.71
N LEU A 11 3.34 -7.63 6.15
CA LEU A 11 4.60 -6.98 6.53
C LEU A 11 5.29 -6.32 5.32
N ILE A 12 5.34 -7.01 4.18
CA ILE A 12 5.92 -6.47 2.95
C ILE A 12 5.15 -5.21 2.50
N TYR A 13 3.81 -5.30 2.44
CA TYR A 13 2.97 -4.18 2.05
C TYR A 13 3.17 -2.99 3.00
N PHE A 14 3.15 -3.23 4.31
CA PHE A 14 3.40 -2.21 5.31
C PHE A 14 4.75 -1.52 5.14
N ILE A 15 5.84 -2.28 4.95
CA ILE A 15 7.18 -1.72 4.74
C ILE A 15 7.20 -0.82 3.51
N PHE A 16 6.61 -1.24 2.40
CA PHE A 16 6.57 -0.45 1.18
C PHE A 16 5.71 0.81 1.33
N SER A 17 4.52 0.70 1.94
CA SER A 17 3.66 1.85 2.23
C SER A 17 4.32 2.84 3.20
N ALA A 18 5.06 2.37 4.20
CA ALA A 18 5.83 3.23 5.10
C ALA A 18 6.99 3.90 4.36
N ALA A 19 7.73 3.15 3.53
CA ALA A 19 8.86 3.67 2.75
C ALA A 19 8.45 4.72 1.71
N SER A 20 7.24 4.63 1.14
CA SER A 20 6.69 5.65 0.24
C SER A 20 6.00 6.80 0.97
N GLY A 21 5.27 6.51 2.06
CA GLY A 21 4.45 7.48 2.79
C GLY A 21 5.23 8.38 3.74
N VAL A 22 6.26 7.86 4.43
CA VAL A 22 7.05 8.65 5.40
C VAL A 22 7.81 9.79 4.74
N PRO A 23 8.52 9.59 3.60
CA PRO A 23 9.18 10.71 2.91
C PRO A 23 8.19 11.78 2.43
N LEU A 24 7.03 11.38 1.90
CA LEU A 24 6.00 12.34 1.48
C LEU A 24 5.51 13.16 2.67
N GLY A 25 5.24 12.51 3.81
CA GLY A 25 4.89 13.20 5.04
C GLY A 25 5.96 14.21 5.48
N TYR A 26 7.24 13.83 5.44
CA TYR A 26 8.33 14.74 5.77
C TYR A 26 8.38 15.97 4.84
N VAL A 27 8.24 15.75 3.53
CA VAL A 27 8.21 16.83 2.54
C VAL A 27 7.03 17.76 2.81
N MET A 28 5.81 17.21 3.00
CA MET A 28 4.61 18.00 3.29
C MET A 28 4.78 18.82 4.58
N GLY A 29 5.28 18.21 5.65
CA GLY A 29 5.54 18.90 6.91
C GLY A 29 6.57 20.03 6.78
N ARG A 30 7.57 19.87 5.91
CA ARG A 30 8.57 20.92 5.65
C ARG A 30 7.96 22.12 4.93
N TYR A 31 7.15 21.89 3.90
CA TYR A 31 6.43 22.95 3.17
C TYR A 31 5.46 23.69 4.09
N ASP A 32 4.67 22.94 4.87
CA ASP A 32 3.69 23.50 5.81
C ASP A 32 4.37 24.36 6.90
N SER A 33 5.50 23.91 7.46
CA SER A 33 6.30 24.69 8.42
C SER A 33 6.85 26.00 7.86
N GLY A 34 6.98 26.10 6.53
CA GLY A 34 7.44 27.31 5.83
C GLY A 34 6.30 28.22 5.37
N GLY A 35 5.03 27.83 5.59
CA GLY A 35 3.87 28.53 5.02
C GLY A 35 3.78 28.39 3.49
N GLU A 36 4.50 27.44 2.91
CA GLU A 36 4.52 27.18 1.48
C GLU A 36 3.64 25.97 1.13
N VAL A 37 3.06 25.98 -0.07
CA VAL A 37 2.29 24.84 -0.56
C VAL A 37 3.20 23.92 -1.36
N ILE A 38 3.17 22.62 -1.06
CA ILE A 38 3.89 21.64 -1.87
C ILE A 38 3.44 21.72 -3.34
N PRO A 39 4.38 21.82 -4.31
CA PRO A 39 4.00 21.82 -5.72
C PRO A 39 3.22 20.55 -6.07
N SER A 40 2.05 20.72 -6.69
CA SER A 40 1.12 19.61 -6.97
C SER A 40 1.78 18.45 -7.74
N TRP A 41 2.69 18.76 -8.67
CA TRP A 41 3.42 17.76 -9.43
C TRP A 41 4.35 16.89 -8.57
N VAL A 42 4.91 17.43 -7.48
CA VAL A 42 5.72 16.64 -6.52
C VAL A 42 4.80 15.70 -5.76
N TYR A 43 3.71 16.23 -5.20
CA TYR A 43 2.71 15.47 -4.45
C TYR A 43 2.17 14.28 -5.26
N TRP A 44 1.69 14.54 -6.49
CA TRP A 44 1.14 13.50 -7.34
C TRP A 44 2.16 12.44 -7.73
N ARG A 45 3.44 12.79 -7.96
CA ARG A 45 4.49 11.79 -8.26
C ARG A 45 4.70 10.80 -7.12
N PHE A 46 4.71 11.28 -5.87
CA PHE A 46 4.81 10.40 -4.70
C PHE A 46 3.60 9.48 -4.58
N ILE A 47 2.39 10.02 -4.77
CA ILE A 47 1.16 9.23 -4.76
C ILE A 47 1.19 8.13 -5.84
N PHE A 48 1.49 8.49 -7.08
CA PHE A 48 1.53 7.52 -8.19
C PHE A 48 2.59 6.44 -7.94
N LEU A 49 3.76 6.81 -7.45
CA LEU A 49 4.83 5.86 -7.13
C LEU A 49 4.40 4.91 -6.00
N SER A 50 3.81 5.44 -4.92
CA SER A 50 3.30 4.64 -3.80
C SER A 50 2.24 3.63 -4.28
N MET A 51 1.27 4.11 -5.05
CA MET A 51 0.19 3.28 -5.59
C MET A 51 0.72 2.15 -6.48
N LEU A 52 1.73 2.43 -7.32
CA LEU A 52 2.30 1.44 -8.24
C LEU A 52 3.09 0.36 -7.47
N VAL A 53 3.85 0.75 -6.45
CA VAL A 53 4.57 -0.17 -5.56
C VAL A 53 3.58 -1.07 -4.80
N GLU A 54 2.54 -0.49 -4.19
CA GLU A 54 1.51 -1.23 -3.45
C GLU A 54 0.74 -2.20 -4.36
N ALA A 55 0.36 -1.75 -5.56
CA ALA A 55 -0.30 -2.59 -6.56
C ALA A 55 0.57 -3.78 -6.97
N THR A 56 1.89 -3.57 -7.07
CA THR A 56 2.86 -4.62 -7.40
C THR A 56 2.93 -5.69 -6.31
N VAL A 57 2.94 -5.30 -5.03
CA VAL A 57 2.92 -6.24 -3.89
C VAL A 57 1.65 -7.08 -3.92
N ILE A 58 0.49 -6.46 -4.16
CA ILE A 58 -0.80 -7.15 -4.25
C ILE A 58 -0.84 -8.07 -5.47
N TYR A 59 -0.30 -7.64 -6.60
CA TYR A 59 -0.18 -8.45 -7.81
C TYR A 59 0.60 -9.76 -7.51
N PHE A 60 1.75 -9.68 -6.84
CA PHE A 60 2.55 -10.86 -6.49
C PHE A 60 1.85 -11.77 -5.47
N LEU A 61 1.11 -11.20 -4.52
CA LEU A 61 0.25 -11.97 -3.61
C LEU A 61 -0.79 -12.76 -4.39
N VAL A 62 -1.52 -12.10 -5.29
CA VAL A 62 -2.67 -12.65 -6.01
C VAL A 62 -2.24 -13.68 -7.05
N LYS A 63 -1.17 -13.43 -7.81
CA LYS A 63 -0.64 -14.36 -8.82
C LYS A 63 -0.37 -15.74 -8.23
N ASN A 64 0.13 -15.78 -7.00
CA ASN A 64 0.49 -17.02 -6.33
C ASN A 64 -0.68 -17.68 -5.59
N GLN A 65 -1.87 -17.05 -5.55
CA GLN A 65 -2.99 -17.50 -4.72
C GLN A 65 -4.05 -18.28 -5.50
N GLU A 66 -4.45 -19.44 -4.97
CA GLU A 66 -5.40 -20.34 -5.63
C GLU A 66 -6.86 -19.94 -5.49
N LYS A 67 -7.29 -19.69 -4.25
CA LYS A 67 -8.68 -19.40 -3.91
C LYS A 67 -8.77 -18.13 -3.09
N PHE A 68 -9.87 -17.40 -3.25
CA PHE A 68 -10.19 -16.19 -2.49
C PHE A 68 -9.12 -15.08 -2.53
N ALA A 69 -8.44 -14.91 -3.68
CA ALA A 69 -7.32 -13.98 -3.79
C ALA A 69 -7.68 -12.52 -3.42
N PHE A 70 -8.89 -12.09 -3.76
CA PHE A 70 -9.40 -10.77 -3.38
C PHE A 70 -9.53 -10.62 -1.86
N ILE A 71 -10.08 -11.61 -1.17
CA ILE A 71 -10.23 -11.60 0.29
C ILE A 71 -8.86 -11.56 0.97
N HIS A 72 -7.89 -12.32 0.47
CA HIS A 72 -6.52 -12.30 1.02
C HIS A 72 -5.87 -10.93 0.84
N ALA A 73 -6.01 -10.32 -0.35
CA ALA A 73 -5.48 -8.99 -0.61
C ALA A 73 -6.16 -7.93 0.27
N LEU A 74 -7.48 -8.01 0.44
CA LEU A 74 -8.23 -7.12 1.33
C LEU A 74 -7.77 -7.24 2.80
N ILE A 75 -7.58 -8.47 3.31
CA ILE A 75 -7.05 -8.69 4.66
C ILE A 75 -5.65 -8.10 4.80
N VAL A 76 -4.78 -8.28 3.79
CA VAL A 76 -3.42 -7.72 3.80
C VAL A 76 -3.45 -6.19 3.92
N VAL A 77 -4.28 -5.52 3.11
CA VAL A 77 -4.47 -4.06 3.14
C VAL A 77 -5.00 -3.62 4.51
N LEU A 78 -6.07 -4.24 5.02
CA LEU A 78 -6.69 -3.87 6.30
C LEU A 78 -5.73 -4.07 7.50
N LEU A 79 -5.00 -5.19 7.54
CA LEU A 79 -4.03 -5.44 8.60
C LEU A 79 -2.85 -4.46 8.53
N SER A 80 -2.39 -4.13 7.33
CA SER A 80 -1.34 -3.12 7.15
C SER A 80 -1.80 -1.74 7.61
N SER A 81 -3.02 -1.33 7.25
CA SER A 81 -3.62 -0.08 7.73
C SER A 81 -3.78 -0.09 9.25
N LEU A 82 -4.16 -1.23 9.85
CA LEU A 82 -4.27 -1.35 11.30
C LEU A 82 -2.91 -1.16 11.99
N ILE A 83 -1.85 -1.80 11.49
CA ILE A 83 -0.49 -1.64 12.01
C ILE A 83 -0.07 -0.17 11.94
N ALA A 84 -0.26 0.47 10.79
CA ALA A 84 0.08 1.87 10.59
C ALA A 84 -0.71 2.78 11.54
N SER A 85 -2.02 2.56 11.71
CA SER A 85 -2.86 3.28 12.67
C SER A 85 -2.41 3.08 14.13
N CYS A 86 -2.03 1.87 14.53
CA CYS A 86 -1.50 1.61 15.86
C CYS A 86 -0.19 2.36 16.11
N ILE A 87 0.72 2.37 15.13
CA ILE A 87 1.98 3.13 15.21
C ILE A 87 1.69 4.63 15.30
N LEU A 88 0.80 5.15 14.46
CA LEU A 88 0.37 6.55 14.49
C LEU A 88 -0.25 6.92 15.84
N PHE A 89 -1.10 6.07 16.41
CA PHE A 89 -1.70 6.30 17.73
C PHE A 89 -0.65 6.36 18.84
N LEU A 90 0.33 5.44 18.82
CA LEU A 90 1.42 5.42 19.81
C LEU A 90 2.34 6.64 19.66
N LEU A 91 2.59 7.08 18.42
CA LEU A 91 3.48 8.21 18.11
C LEU A 91 2.77 9.57 18.11
N ALA A 92 1.44 9.62 18.15
CA ALA A 92 0.68 10.86 18.28
C ALA A 92 0.97 11.58 19.62
N GLY A 93 1.47 10.85 20.63
CA GLY A 93 2.01 11.43 21.86
C GLY A 93 3.39 12.07 21.71
N GLU A 94 4.14 11.75 20.64
CA GLU A 94 5.49 12.23 20.36
C GLU A 94 5.53 13.07 19.06
N ALA A 95 4.81 14.19 19.06
CA ALA A 95 4.98 15.47 18.31
C ALA A 95 5.61 15.57 16.87
N LEU A 96 5.98 14.51 16.15
CA LEU A 96 6.82 14.62 14.93
C LEU A 96 6.31 13.89 13.68
N LEU A 97 5.17 13.19 13.74
CA LEU A 97 4.59 12.47 12.59
C LEU A 97 3.28 13.07 12.06
N GLY A 98 3.04 14.36 12.29
CA GLY A 98 1.79 15.06 11.93
C GLY A 98 1.38 15.03 10.45
N SER A 99 2.17 14.39 9.59
CA SER A 99 1.99 14.35 8.14
C SER A 99 2.07 12.94 7.51
N TRP A 100 2.19 11.86 8.29
CA TRP A 100 2.08 10.51 7.68
C TRP A 100 0.61 10.22 7.32
N GLN A 101 0.26 10.48 6.06
CA GLN A 101 -1.07 10.25 5.53
C GLN A 101 -1.15 8.86 4.90
N ILE A 102 -2.07 8.04 5.41
CA ILE A 102 -2.52 6.82 4.74
C ILE A 102 -3.64 7.22 3.79
N ASP A 103 -3.35 7.32 2.49
CA ASP A 103 -4.37 7.63 1.49
C ASP A 103 -5.16 6.36 1.12
N PHE A 104 -6.32 6.19 1.76
CA PHE A 104 -7.20 5.06 1.53
C PHE A 104 -7.66 4.92 0.07
N ILE A 105 -7.83 6.02 -0.66
CA ILE A 105 -8.25 5.97 -2.07
C ILE A 105 -7.17 5.29 -2.90
N THR A 106 -5.91 5.68 -2.70
CA THR A 106 -4.78 5.09 -3.43
C THR A 106 -4.60 3.62 -3.10
N MET A 107 -4.79 3.24 -1.83
CA MET A 107 -4.77 1.83 -1.39
C MET A 107 -5.89 1.01 -2.04
N PHE A 108 -7.10 1.55 -2.16
CA PHE A 108 -8.20 0.88 -2.86
C PHE A 108 -7.91 0.71 -4.35
N ILE A 109 -7.39 1.74 -5.01
CA ILE A 109 -7.01 1.65 -6.43
C ILE A 109 -5.90 0.60 -6.62
N ALA A 110 -4.87 0.63 -5.77
CA ALA A 110 -3.80 -0.36 -5.77
C ALA A 110 -4.31 -1.79 -5.56
N LEU A 111 -5.27 -1.97 -4.64
CA LEU A 111 -5.96 -3.24 -4.40
C LEU A 111 -6.69 -3.74 -5.65
N PHE A 112 -7.52 -2.91 -6.27
CA PHE A 112 -8.27 -3.31 -7.47
C PHE A 112 -7.34 -3.64 -8.65
N LEU A 113 -6.36 -2.78 -8.92
CA LEU A 113 -5.41 -2.98 -10.02
C LEU A 113 -4.54 -4.22 -9.80
N GLY A 114 -3.95 -4.36 -8.61
CA GLY A 114 -3.10 -5.52 -8.29
C GLY A 114 -3.86 -6.84 -8.37
N VAL A 115 -5.11 -6.87 -7.89
CA VAL A 115 -5.95 -8.07 -7.99
C VAL A 115 -6.33 -8.37 -9.44
N ALA A 116 -6.73 -7.36 -10.22
CA ALA A 116 -7.13 -7.56 -11.62
C ALA A 116 -5.99 -8.14 -12.45
N LEU A 117 -4.81 -7.50 -12.39
CA LEU A 117 -3.62 -7.92 -13.13
C LEU A 117 -3.11 -9.30 -12.69
N GLY A 118 -3.08 -9.54 -11.37
CA GLY A 118 -2.62 -10.81 -10.82
C GLY A 118 -3.51 -11.99 -11.23
N LYS A 119 -4.83 -11.78 -11.29
CA LYS A 119 -5.78 -12.80 -11.78
C LYS A 119 -5.64 -13.05 -13.27
N GLN A 120 -5.52 -12.00 -14.09
CA GLN A 120 -5.44 -12.12 -15.54
C GLN A 120 -4.23 -12.97 -15.96
N GLN A 121 -3.05 -12.70 -15.39
CA GLN A 121 -1.85 -13.48 -15.72
C GLN A 121 -1.95 -14.94 -15.28
N LYS A 122 -2.62 -15.20 -14.16
CA LYS A 122 -2.83 -16.57 -13.70
C LYS A 122 -3.73 -17.35 -14.66
N ILE A 123 -4.79 -16.73 -15.17
CA ILE A 123 -5.68 -17.34 -16.17
C ILE A 123 -4.90 -17.65 -17.46
N GLN A 124 -4.09 -16.70 -17.93
CA GLN A 124 -3.23 -16.90 -19.11
C GLN A 124 -2.24 -18.06 -18.92
N ALA A 125 -1.62 -18.18 -17.74
CA ALA A 125 -0.71 -19.29 -17.45
C ALA A 125 -1.42 -20.65 -17.49
N LEU A 126 -2.64 -20.75 -16.98
CA LEU A 126 -3.44 -21.98 -17.04
C LEU A 126 -3.85 -22.35 -18.47
N GLN A 127 -4.10 -21.37 -19.34
CA GLN A 127 -4.45 -21.59 -20.75
C GLN A 127 -3.28 -22.07 -21.61
N MET A 128 -2.03 -21.78 -21.23
CA MET A 128 -0.84 -22.23 -21.98
C MET A 128 -0.38 -23.65 -21.63
N HIS A 129 -0.90 -24.23 -20.54
CA HIS A 129 -0.53 -25.55 -20.05
C HIS A 129 -1.57 -26.65 -20.34
N ASN A 130 -2.73 -26.28 -20.90
CA ASN A 130 -3.79 -27.20 -21.35
C ASN A 130 -3.82 -27.22 -22.88
#